data_AF-A0A2N6Q7L9-F1
#
_entry.id   AF-A0A2N6Q7L9-F1
#
_cell.length_a   1.000
_cell.length_b   1.000
_cell.length_c   1.000
_cell.angle_alpha   90.00
_cell.angle_beta   90.00
_cell.angle_gamma   90.00
#
_symmetry.space_group_name_H-M   'P 1'
#
loop_
_entity.id
_entity.type
_entity.pdbx_description
1 polymer ?
#
loop_
_entity_poly.entity_id
_entity_poly.type
_entity_poly.pdbx_seq_one_letter_code
_entity_poly.pdbx_strand_id
1 'polypeptide(L)'
;MTNIKGSFNGSDIMRNYDNRQNAPENFDYLFALHQGLDWEDNLSRLVDASSSIQPVNQKFEPTETEKSNIFDSISRASAFVSSKQFNVLEDDLNERCNKCRKEILIASHIENTNIRGRLIESLITSDDVERQQIINNLHNLEAALPSYDTKNGLGDYYREFDNGDTYTDIKTKVIYLNSNPKAYNIDKFLMQMADSKSVFLFFFIGVNEESIFKTLLCSVYHGKLIDNTILQFHWAGRNTRGAAQFNGTAIDEMLNEQSFVNDIDTTKSETFLQELLNR
;
A
#
# COMPACT_ATOMS: atom_id res chain seq x y z
N MET A 1 -11.42 -28.20 -13.45
CA MET A 1 -11.17 -27.65 -12.10
C MET A 1 -9.68 -27.33 -11.98
N THR A 2 -9.17 -26.31 -12.66
CA THR A 2 -7.72 -26.16 -12.89
C THR A 2 -7.32 -24.69 -12.82
N ASN A 3 -7.59 -24.03 -11.69
CA ASN A 3 -7.05 -22.70 -11.41
C ASN A 3 -7.01 -22.48 -9.89
N ILE A 4 -6.15 -23.21 -9.18
CA ILE A 4 -5.74 -22.75 -7.85
C ILE A 4 -4.93 -21.48 -8.08
N LYS A 5 -5.51 -20.35 -7.72
CA LYS A 5 -4.85 -19.05 -7.77
C LYS A 5 -4.61 -18.60 -6.35
N GLY A 6 -3.36 -18.30 -6.04
CA GLY A 6 -3.03 -17.60 -4.81
C GLY A 6 -1.55 -17.28 -4.74
N SER A 7 -1.23 -16.30 -3.90
CA SER A 7 0.12 -15.78 -3.71
C SER A 7 0.70 -16.39 -2.43
N PHE A 8 1.86 -17.04 -2.54
CA PHE A 8 2.65 -17.45 -1.38
C PHE A 8 3.53 -16.29 -0.94
N ASN A 9 3.44 -15.85 0.31
CA ASN A 9 4.41 -14.92 0.87
C ASN A 9 5.59 -15.73 1.44
N GLY A 10 6.78 -15.12 1.52
CA GLY A 10 7.94 -15.77 2.15
C GLY A 10 7.72 -16.15 3.62
N SER A 11 6.75 -15.52 4.30
CA SER A 11 6.31 -15.92 5.65
C SER A 11 5.59 -17.26 5.69
N ASP A 12 4.99 -17.66 4.56
CA ASP A 12 4.20 -18.88 4.45
C ASP A 12 5.11 -20.10 4.15
N ILE A 13 6.40 -19.85 3.88
CA ILE A 13 7.42 -20.88 3.68
C ILE A 13 7.90 -21.37 5.05
N MET A 14 7.66 -22.65 5.32
CA MET A 14 8.11 -23.31 6.54
C MET A 14 9.64 -23.29 6.64
N ARG A 15 10.16 -22.73 7.74
CA ARG A 15 11.60 -22.52 7.96
C ARG A 15 12.31 -23.72 8.57
N ASN A 16 11.57 -24.62 9.20
CA ASN A 16 12.08 -25.83 9.83
C ASN A 16 11.06 -26.95 9.64
N TYR A 17 11.53 -28.11 9.17
CA TYR A 17 10.72 -29.30 8.95
C TYR A 17 11.47 -30.51 9.49
N ASP A 18 10.82 -31.28 10.37
CA ASP A 18 11.43 -32.46 10.99
C ASP A 18 12.81 -32.18 11.62
N ASN A 19 12.90 -31.09 12.40
CA ASN A 19 14.13 -30.59 13.03
C ASN A 19 15.26 -30.20 12.06
N ARG A 20 15.00 -30.13 10.75
CA ARG A 20 15.94 -29.62 9.75
C ARG A 20 15.50 -28.26 9.23
N GLN A 21 16.46 -27.34 9.16
CA GLN A 21 16.20 -26.04 8.56
C GLN A 21 15.96 -26.17 7.05
N ASN A 22 15.00 -25.38 6.56
CA ASN A 22 14.77 -25.19 5.13
C ASN A 22 15.85 -24.27 4.55
N ALA A 23 17.06 -24.83 4.38
CA ALA A 23 18.26 -24.16 3.94
C ALA A 23 18.96 -25.00 2.85
N PRO A 24 19.82 -24.39 1.99
CA PRO A 24 20.41 -25.05 0.83
C PRO A 24 21.07 -26.39 1.13
N GLU A 25 21.67 -26.53 2.32
CA GLU A 25 22.38 -27.74 2.74
C GLU A 25 21.44 -28.95 2.96
N ASN A 26 20.13 -28.71 3.10
CA ASN A 26 19.10 -29.72 3.34
C ASN A 26 18.15 -29.93 2.16
N PHE A 27 18.28 -29.20 1.06
CA PHE A 27 17.30 -29.22 -0.04
C PHE A 27 17.13 -30.60 -0.67
N ASP A 28 18.21 -31.34 -0.90
CA ASP A 28 18.12 -32.68 -1.49
C ASP A 28 17.29 -33.64 -0.63
N TYR A 29 17.47 -33.59 0.69
CA TYR A 29 16.70 -34.40 1.64
C TYR A 29 15.23 -33.97 1.68
N LEU A 30 14.98 -32.66 1.82
CA LEU A 30 13.62 -32.11 1.88
C LEU A 30 12.86 -32.39 0.58
N PHE A 31 13.52 -32.27 -0.57
CA PHE A 31 12.96 -32.58 -1.87
C PHE A 31 12.65 -34.07 -2.03
N ALA A 32 13.56 -34.95 -1.63
CA ALA A 32 13.34 -36.40 -1.67
C ALA A 32 12.17 -36.84 -0.80
N LEU A 33 11.98 -36.23 0.38
CA LEU A 33 10.80 -36.45 1.22
C LEU A 33 9.51 -36.01 0.54
N HIS A 34 9.53 -34.86 -0.15
CA HIS A 34 8.37 -34.35 -0.88
C HIS A 34 8.05 -35.15 -2.14
N GLN A 35 9.05 -35.74 -2.82
CA GLN A 35 8.83 -36.58 -4.01
C GLN A 35 8.00 -37.82 -3.73
N GLY A 36 7.95 -38.31 -2.48
CA GLY A 36 7.16 -39.47 -2.10
C GLY A 36 5.65 -39.22 -2.04
N LEU A 37 5.19 -37.96 -2.16
CA LEU A 37 3.79 -37.60 -2.22
C LEU A 37 3.39 -37.41 -3.68
N ASP A 38 2.33 -38.09 -4.11
CA ASP A 38 1.76 -37.84 -5.43
C ASP A 38 1.04 -36.47 -5.47
N TRP A 39 0.68 -36.04 -6.68
CA TRP A 39 0.06 -34.75 -6.89
C TRP A 39 -1.32 -34.66 -6.24
N GLU A 40 -2.13 -35.72 -6.36
CA GLU A 40 -3.48 -35.80 -5.84
C GLU A 40 -3.52 -35.75 -4.31
N ASP A 41 -2.64 -36.49 -3.63
CA ASP A 41 -2.47 -36.51 -2.18
C ASP A 41 -2.01 -35.15 -1.66
N ASN A 42 -1.05 -34.53 -2.36
CA ASN A 42 -0.57 -33.22 -1.98
C ASN A 42 -1.65 -32.15 -2.16
N LEU A 43 -2.45 -32.24 -3.23
CA LEU A 43 -3.57 -31.35 -3.49
C LEU A 43 -4.66 -31.50 -2.42
N SER A 44 -5.09 -32.74 -2.10
CA SER A 44 -6.07 -32.99 -1.05
C SER A 44 -5.59 -32.44 0.29
N ARG A 45 -4.33 -32.74 0.67
CA ARG A 45 -3.72 -32.23 1.90
C ARG A 45 -3.71 -30.70 1.96
N LEU A 46 -3.38 -30.02 0.86
CA LEU A 46 -3.39 -28.56 0.79
C LEU A 46 -4.80 -27.98 0.92
N VAL A 47 -5.80 -28.62 0.29
CA VAL A 47 -7.21 -28.22 0.38
C VAL A 47 -7.75 -28.44 1.80
N ASP A 48 -7.49 -29.59 2.41
CA ASP A 48 -7.94 -29.96 3.75
C ASP A 48 -7.27 -29.11 4.85
N ALA A 49 -5.97 -28.86 4.71
CA ALA A 49 -5.27 -27.94 5.59
C ALA A 49 -5.82 -26.52 5.45
N SER A 50 -6.08 -26.06 4.22
CA SER A 50 -6.63 -24.72 3.95
C SER A 50 -8.06 -24.54 4.44
N SER A 51 -8.90 -25.58 4.32
CA SER A 51 -10.31 -25.54 4.78
C SER A 51 -10.42 -25.52 6.30
N SER A 52 -9.39 -26.01 6.99
CA SER A 52 -9.29 -26.00 8.46
C SER A 52 -8.75 -24.69 9.04
N ILE A 53 -8.27 -23.76 8.22
CA ILE A 53 -7.74 -22.47 8.69
C ILE A 53 -8.90 -21.58 9.12
N GLN A 54 -9.00 -21.35 10.43
CA GLN A 54 -9.89 -20.33 10.98
C GLN A 54 -9.24 -18.95 10.82
N PRO A 55 -9.96 -17.96 10.27
CA PRO A 55 -9.44 -16.62 10.06
C PRO A 55 -9.19 -15.90 11.38
N VAL A 56 -7.98 -15.36 11.55
CA VAL A 56 -7.60 -14.57 12.74
C VAL A 56 -8.21 -13.16 12.70
N ASN A 57 -8.32 -12.57 11.50
CA ASN A 57 -8.91 -11.23 11.29
C ASN A 57 -10.27 -11.37 10.61
N GLN A 58 -11.26 -10.61 11.11
CA GLN A 58 -12.59 -10.57 10.52
C GLN A 58 -12.70 -9.49 9.46
N LYS A 59 -13.52 -9.79 8.45
CA LYS A 59 -13.98 -8.87 7.42
C LYS A 59 -14.69 -7.69 8.08
N PHE A 60 -14.41 -6.47 7.62
CA PHE A 60 -15.08 -5.29 8.16
C PHE A 60 -16.54 -5.27 7.67
N GLU A 61 -17.51 -5.32 8.58
CA GLU A 61 -18.93 -5.29 8.23
C GLU A 61 -19.52 -3.95 8.69
N PRO A 62 -19.60 -2.95 7.80
CA PRO A 62 -20.08 -1.62 8.19
C PRO A 62 -21.57 -1.64 8.52
N THR A 63 -21.94 -0.89 9.55
CA THR A 63 -23.32 -0.50 9.85
C THR A 63 -23.90 0.38 8.74
N GLU A 64 -25.21 0.59 8.72
CA GLU A 64 -25.85 1.44 7.71
C GLU A 64 -25.33 2.90 7.75
N THR A 65 -25.03 3.43 8.94
CA THR A 65 -24.41 4.75 9.08
C THR A 65 -23.00 4.77 8.50
N GLU A 66 -22.19 3.75 8.79
CA GLU A 66 -20.83 3.63 8.26
C GLU A 66 -20.84 3.45 6.74
N LYS A 67 -21.79 2.69 6.18
CA LYS A 67 -21.99 2.59 4.73
C LYS A 67 -22.33 3.94 4.12
N SER A 68 -23.25 4.70 4.72
CA SER A 68 -23.53 6.07 4.28
C SER A 68 -22.27 6.92 4.27
N ASN A 69 -21.50 6.90 5.37
CA ASN A 69 -20.25 7.64 5.46
C ASN A 69 -19.21 7.24 4.41
N ILE A 70 -19.12 5.94 4.08
CA ILE A 70 -18.24 5.42 3.01
C ILE A 70 -18.62 6.05 1.67
N PHE A 71 -19.90 6.08 1.29
CA PHE A 71 -20.31 6.72 0.04
C PHE A 71 -20.17 8.26 0.09
N ASP A 72 -20.53 8.87 1.22
CA ASP A 72 -20.39 10.31 1.45
C ASP A 72 -18.92 10.77 1.36
N SER A 73 -17.95 9.86 1.55
CA SER A 73 -16.52 10.15 1.43
C SER A 73 -16.11 10.64 0.04
N ILE A 74 -16.85 10.26 -1.01
CA ILE A 74 -16.65 10.77 -2.39
C ILE A 74 -16.91 12.27 -2.44
N SER A 75 -18.03 12.71 -1.84
CA SER A 75 -18.39 14.12 -1.79
C SER A 75 -17.41 14.92 -0.91
N ARG A 76 -16.96 14.34 0.21
CA ARG A 76 -15.92 14.93 1.08
C ARG A 76 -14.61 15.11 0.33
N ALA A 77 -14.15 14.08 -0.39
CA ALA A 77 -12.93 14.16 -1.18
C ALA A 77 -13.05 15.23 -2.28
N SER A 78 -14.16 15.28 -3.00
CA SER A 78 -14.43 16.28 -4.05
C SER A 78 -14.41 17.71 -3.50
N ALA A 79 -15.03 17.93 -2.34
CA ALA A 79 -15.01 19.21 -1.66
C ALA A 79 -13.59 19.56 -1.17
N PHE A 80 -12.85 18.58 -0.65
CA PHE A 80 -11.49 18.78 -0.14
C PHE A 80 -10.51 19.14 -1.26
N VAL A 81 -10.46 18.40 -2.37
CA VAL A 81 -9.54 18.68 -3.49
C VAL A 81 -9.77 20.05 -4.13
N SER A 82 -10.98 20.61 -3.99
CA SER A 82 -11.33 21.94 -4.47
C SER A 82 -11.08 23.05 -3.44
N SER A 83 -10.60 22.71 -2.24
CA SER A 83 -10.46 23.64 -1.12
C SER A 83 -9.05 24.21 -1.00
N LYS A 84 -8.92 25.27 -0.20
CA LYS A 84 -7.60 25.86 0.11
C LYS A 84 -6.75 24.92 0.96
N GLN A 85 -7.38 24.05 1.77
CA GLN A 85 -6.69 23.08 2.62
C GLN A 85 -5.95 22.02 1.81
N PHE A 86 -6.46 21.67 0.63
CA PHE A 86 -5.72 20.81 -0.30
C PHE A 86 -4.37 21.43 -0.71
N ASN A 87 -4.36 22.69 -1.12
CA ASN A 87 -3.12 23.39 -1.48
C ASN A 87 -2.16 23.48 -0.27
N VAL A 88 -2.68 23.73 0.93
CA VAL A 88 -1.87 23.76 2.17
C VAL A 88 -1.25 22.40 2.49
N LEU A 89 -1.95 21.29 2.21
CA LEU A 89 -1.41 19.94 2.37
C LEU A 89 -0.36 19.64 1.29
N GLU A 90 -0.64 19.99 0.04
CA GLU A 90 0.27 19.80 -1.08
C GLU A 90 1.58 20.57 -0.89
N ASP A 91 1.50 21.85 -0.50
CA ASP A 91 2.67 22.69 -0.21
C ASP A 91 3.52 22.12 0.93
N ASP A 92 2.90 21.64 2.02
CA ASP A 92 3.62 21.04 3.15
C ASP A 92 4.36 19.75 2.74
N LEU A 93 3.69 18.85 2.01
CA LEU A 93 4.33 17.61 1.53
C LEU A 93 5.46 17.89 0.53
N ASN A 94 5.27 18.89 -0.34
CA ASN A 94 6.30 19.35 -1.26
C ASN A 94 7.50 19.95 -0.53
N GLU A 95 7.27 20.79 0.49
CA GLU A 95 8.34 21.36 1.30
C GLU A 95 9.14 20.27 2.03
N ARG A 96 8.44 19.29 2.63
CA ARG A 96 9.06 18.13 3.28
C ARG A 96 9.95 17.34 2.32
N CYS A 97 9.45 17.05 1.11
CA CYS A 97 10.26 16.39 0.08
C CYS A 97 11.48 17.21 -0.34
N ASN A 98 11.32 18.52 -0.49
CA ASN A 98 12.42 19.39 -0.87
C ASN A 98 13.52 19.45 0.21
N LYS A 99 13.16 19.37 1.49
CA LYS A 99 14.13 19.34 2.60
C LYS A 99 15.02 18.10 2.62
N CYS A 100 14.54 16.96 2.11
CA CYS A 100 15.29 15.69 2.06
C CYS A 100 15.52 15.17 0.64
N ARG A 101 15.53 16.07 -0.34
CA ARG A 101 15.60 15.72 -1.78
C ARG A 101 16.83 14.90 -2.14
N LYS A 102 17.99 15.21 -1.54
CA LYS A 102 19.25 14.49 -1.78
C LYS A 102 19.18 13.08 -1.19
N GLU A 103 18.58 12.96 -0.02
CA GLU A 103 18.46 11.72 0.72
C GLU A 103 17.42 10.79 0.11
N ILE A 104 16.34 11.35 -0.45
CA ILE A 104 15.38 10.60 -1.29
C ILE A 104 16.08 10.04 -2.53
N LEU A 105 16.95 10.79 -3.19
CA LEU A 105 17.73 10.29 -4.33
C LEU A 105 18.65 9.14 -3.90
N ILE A 106 19.37 9.28 -2.79
CA ILE A 106 20.22 8.20 -2.26
C ILE A 106 19.38 6.96 -1.93
N ALA A 107 18.27 7.14 -1.24
CA ALA A 107 17.35 6.05 -0.88
C ALA A 107 16.76 5.38 -2.13
N SER A 108 16.51 6.11 -3.22
CA SER A 108 15.94 5.56 -4.45
C SER A 108 16.77 4.44 -5.08
N HIS A 109 18.09 4.45 -4.83
CA HIS A 109 19.04 3.44 -5.31
C HIS A 109 19.10 2.17 -4.45
N ILE A 110 18.36 2.12 -3.33
CA ILE A 110 18.27 0.91 -2.50
C ILE A 110 17.47 -0.15 -3.26
N GLU A 111 18.09 -1.33 -3.47
CA GLU A 111 17.46 -2.45 -4.21
C GLU A 111 16.23 -3.01 -3.49
N ASN A 112 16.29 -3.14 -2.16
CA ASN A 112 15.17 -3.63 -1.36
C ASN A 112 14.03 -2.60 -1.34
N THR A 113 12.97 -2.90 -2.09
CA THR A 113 11.83 -2.00 -2.28
C THR A 113 11.09 -1.65 -1.00
N ASN A 114 11.07 -2.56 0.00
CA ASN A 114 10.43 -2.32 1.29
C ASN A 114 11.25 -1.34 2.14
N ILE A 115 12.57 -1.57 2.26
CA ILE A 115 13.49 -0.69 2.99
C ILE A 115 13.49 0.71 2.35
N ARG A 116 13.57 0.75 1.01
CA ARG A 116 13.51 2.00 0.24
C ARG A 116 12.24 2.80 0.54
N GLY A 117 11.07 2.16 0.43
CA GLY A 117 9.78 2.81 0.67
C GLY A 117 9.70 3.40 2.08
N ARG A 118 9.95 2.54 3.09
CA ARG A 118 9.89 2.94 4.50
C ARG A 118 10.86 4.06 4.87
N LEU A 119 12.06 4.05 4.28
CA LEU A 119 13.04 5.10 4.52
C LEU A 119 12.57 6.44 3.94
N ILE A 120 12.07 6.45 2.71
CA ILE A 120 11.58 7.68 2.07
C ILE A 120 10.33 8.20 2.80
N GLU A 121 9.39 7.32 3.14
CA GLU A 121 8.20 7.63 3.95
C GLU A 121 8.61 8.28 5.29
N SER A 122 9.59 7.70 5.99
CA SER A 122 10.10 8.26 7.25
C SER A 122 10.75 9.63 7.03
N LEU A 123 11.64 9.77 6.03
CA LEU A 123 12.31 11.05 5.74
C LEU A 123 11.34 12.22 5.53
N ILE A 124 10.15 11.96 4.97
CA ILE A 124 9.14 12.98 4.66
C ILE A 124 8.26 13.28 5.88
N THR A 125 7.87 12.25 6.62
CA THR A 125 6.90 12.36 7.72
C THR A 125 7.54 12.82 9.03
N SER A 126 8.82 12.50 9.25
CA SER A 126 9.59 12.89 10.44
C SER A 126 9.73 14.41 10.59
N ASP A 127 9.81 14.87 11.85
CA ASP A 127 10.20 16.24 12.16
C ASP A 127 11.69 16.50 11.83
N ASP A 128 12.15 17.75 11.95
CA ASP A 128 13.52 18.10 11.55
C ASP A 128 14.59 17.41 12.40
N VAL A 129 14.34 17.14 13.69
CA VAL A 129 15.32 16.50 14.58
C VAL A 129 15.45 15.03 14.23
N GLU A 130 14.32 14.33 14.13
CA GLU A 130 14.28 12.92 13.79
C GLU A 130 14.78 12.67 12.36
N ARG A 131 14.42 13.55 11.41
CA ARG A 131 14.94 13.47 10.04
C ARG A 131 16.46 13.55 10.02
N GLN A 132 17.06 14.49 10.75
CA GLN A 132 18.53 14.57 10.85
C GLN A 132 19.15 13.30 11.46
N GLN A 133 18.48 12.65 12.42
CA GLN A 133 18.93 11.37 12.96
C GLN A 133 18.89 10.25 11.92
N ILE A 134 17.82 10.16 11.12
CA ILE A 134 17.73 9.20 10.01
C ILE A 134 18.87 9.45 9.01
N ILE A 135 19.08 10.71 8.63
CA ILE A 135 20.11 11.11 7.67
C ILE A 135 21.51 10.74 8.16
N ASN A 136 21.84 11.03 9.42
CA ASN A 136 23.13 10.69 10.01
C ASN A 136 23.39 9.18 10.07
N ASN A 137 22.33 8.38 10.12
CA ASN A 137 22.40 6.92 10.17
C ASN A 137 22.21 6.24 8.81
N LEU A 138 22.07 6.98 7.70
CA LEU A 138 21.87 6.42 6.35
C LEU A 138 22.94 5.41 5.93
N HIS A 139 24.16 5.49 6.48
CA HIS A 139 25.23 4.52 6.23
C HIS A 139 24.98 3.14 6.87
N ASN A 140 24.02 3.02 7.79
CA ASN A 140 23.66 1.81 8.51
C ASN A 140 22.15 1.55 8.39
N LEU A 141 21.69 1.39 7.14
CA LEU A 141 20.28 1.35 6.71
C LEU A 141 19.38 0.42 7.54
N GLU A 142 19.89 -0.76 7.95
CA GLU A 142 19.11 -1.72 8.75
C GLU A 142 18.90 -1.27 10.20
N ALA A 143 19.83 -0.48 10.77
CA ALA A 143 19.73 0.09 12.11
C ALA A 143 19.04 1.47 12.11
N ALA A 144 19.01 2.14 10.96
CA ALA A 144 18.47 3.49 10.79
C ALA A 144 16.96 3.52 10.54
N LEU A 145 16.34 2.40 10.17
CA LEU A 145 14.89 2.32 10.07
C LEU A 145 14.32 2.32 11.49
N PRO A 146 13.62 3.39 11.91
CA PRO A 146 12.89 3.36 13.15
C PRO A 146 12.00 2.10 13.20
N SER A 147 11.96 1.47 14.38
CA SER A 147 10.94 0.47 14.70
C SER A 147 9.60 1.18 14.84
N TYR A 148 9.12 1.80 13.76
CA TYR A 148 7.77 2.30 13.70
C TYR A 148 6.87 1.08 13.68
N ASP A 149 6.31 0.83 14.85
CA ASP A 149 4.98 0.26 14.98
C ASP A 149 4.09 1.19 14.14
N THR A 150 3.85 0.80 12.89
CA THR A 150 2.83 1.43 12.03
C THR A 150 1.59 1.47 12.89
N LYS A 151 1.25 2.62 13.47
CA LYS A 151 0.05 2.82 14.29
C LYS A 151 -1.16 2.58 13.41
N ASN A 152 -1.48 1.32 13.10
CA ASN A 152 -2.65 0.77 12.43
C ASN A 152 -3.44 1.70 11.49
N GLY A 153 -2.75 2.59 10.76
CA GLY A 153 -3.35 3.64 9.95
C GLY A 153 -3.34 3.28 8.48
N LEU A 154 -4.26 3.89 7.72
CA LEU A 154 -4.37 3.69 6.27
C LEU A 154 -3.30 4.48 5.49
N GLY A 155 -2.74 5.55 6.05
CA GLY A 155 -1.73 6.40 5.41
C GLY A 155 -0.53 6.70 6.32
N ASP A 156 0.53 7.21 5.69
CA ASP A 156 1.83 7.49 6.31
C ASP A 156 1.85 8.87 7.00
N TYR A 157 1.06 9.82 6.48
CA TYR A 157 0.96 11.18 6.99
C TYR A 157 -0.49 11.52 7.33
N TYR A 158 -0.69 12.05 8.54
CA TYR A 158 -2.00 12.48 9.04
C TYR A 158 -2.00 13.97 9.30
N ARG A 159 -3.07 14.65 8.88
CA ARG A 159 -3.29 16.06 9.20
C ARG A 159 -4.77 16.39 9.31
N GLU A 160 -5.13 17.02 10.42
CA GLU A 160 -6.48 17.53 10.67
C GLU A 160 -6.72 18.86 9.95
N PHE A 161 -7.89 18.99 9.34
CA PHE A 161 -8.42 20.25 8.84
C PHE A 161 -9.89 20.40 9.23
N ASP A 162 -10.37 21.65 9.22
CA ASP A 162 -11.77 21.96 9.53
C ASP A 162 -12.76 21.27 8.58
N ASN A 163 -12.35 21.05 7.33
CA ASN A 163 -13.16 20.44 6.27
C ASN A 163 -12.87 18.95 6.02
N GLY A 164 -12.07 18.30 6.88
CA GLY A 164 -11.78 16.87 6.78
C GLY A 164 -10.43 16.49 7.37
N ASP A 165 -10.35 15.27 7.88
CA ASP A 165 -9.11 14.70 8.42
C ASP A 165 -8.43 13.90 7.31
N THR A 166 -7.22 14.32 6.95
CA THR A 166 -6.49 13.76 5.81
C THR A 166 -5.57 12.64 6.24
N TYR A 167 -5.65 11.54 5.49
CA TYR A 167 -4.75 10.40 5.58
C TYR A 167 -4.05 10.29 4.24
N THR A 168 -2.75 10.53 4.22
CA THR A 168 -1.97 10.55 2.97
C THR A 168 -0.98 9.40 2.97
N ASP A 169 -1.12 8.52 2.01
CA ASP A 169 -0.20 7.41 1.76
C ASP A 169 0.85 7.85 0.73
N ILE A 170 2.13 7.74 1.08
CA ILE A 170 3.26 8.22 0.29
C ILE A 170 3.76 7.07 -0.58
N LYS A 171 3.91 7.32 -1.88
CA LYS A 171 4.32 6.30 -2.83
C LYS A 171 5.41 6.81 -3.76
N THR A 172 6.59 6.22 -3.66
CA THR A 172 7.72 6.56 -4.53
C THR A 172 7.69 5.71 -5.80
N LYS A 173 7.75 6.36 -6.96
CA LYS A 173 7.86 5.75 -8.28
C LYS A 173 9.20 6.15 -8.90
N VAL A 174 10.09 5.17 -9.04
CA VAL A 174 11.38 5.33 -9.72
C VAL A 174 11.16 4.98 -11.19
N ILE A 175 11.39 5.93 -12.10
CA ILE A 175 10.88 5.88 -13.48
C ILE A 175 11.43 4.68 -14.28
N TYR A 176 12.67 4.26 -14.02
CA TYR A 176 13.30 3.12 -14.70
C TYR A 176 12.94 1.76 -14.07
N LEU A 177 12.19 1.74 -12.96
CA LEU A 177 11.70 0.52 -12.34
C LEU A 177 10.24 0.27 -12.73
N ASN A 178 10.01 -0.83 -13.45
CA ASN A 178 8.66 -1.27 -13.78
C ASN A 178 7.99 -1.97 -12.59
N SER A 179 7.62 -1.18 -11.58
CA SER A 179 6.95 -1.64 -10.36
C SER A 179 5.47 -1.26 -10.31
N ASN A 180 4.65 -2.17 -9.77
CA ASN A 180 3.24 -1.97 -9.46
C ASN A 180 3.09 -1.75 -7.95
N PRO A 181 2.93 -0.50 -7.47
CA PRO A 181 2.89 -0.23 -6.04
C PRO A 181 1.62 -0.81 -5.39
N LYS A 182 1.78 -1.36 -4.19
CA LYS A 182 0.64 -1.71 -3.33
C LYS A 182 -0.08 -0.42 -2.93
N ALA A 183 -1.41 -0.44 -2.97
CA ALA A 183 -2.24 0.70 -2.59
C ALA A 183 -2.66 0.55 -1.13
N TYR A 184 -3.72 -0.20 -0.85
CA TYR A 184 -4.27 -0.38 0.50
C TYR A 184 -4.85 -1.77 0.71
N ASN A 185 -4.97 -2.17 1.98
CA ASN A 185 -5.86 -3.27 2.35
C ASN A 185 -7.32 -2.77 2.29
N ILE A 186 -8.21 -3.54 1.67
CA ILE A 186 -9.58 -3.10 1.38
C ILE A 186 -10.39 -2.89 2.67
N ASP A 187 -10.28 -3.79 3.65
CA ASP A 187 -11.03 -3.64 4.91
C ASP A 187 -10.54 -2.43 5.72
N LYS A 188 -9.22 -2.19 5.77
CA LYS A 188 -8.67 -0.98 6.40
C LYS A 188 -9.14 0.29 5.69
N PHE A 189 -9.19 0.28 4.36
CA PHE A 189 -9.68 1.40 3.57
C PHE A 189 -11.14 1.70 3.88
N LEU A 190 -12.02 0.70 3.81
CA LEU A 190 -13.45 0.85 4.09
C LEU A 190 -13.69 1.30 5.53
N MET A 191 -12.96 0.75 6.50
CA MET A 191 -13.04 1.15 7.90
C MET A 191 -12.64 2.61 8.11
N GLN A 192 -11.62 3.11 7.41
CA GLN A 192 -11.24 4.52 7.47
C GLN A 192 -12.30 5.42 6.80
N MET A 193 -12.86 5.01 5.66
CA MET A 193 -13.87 5.81 4.94
C MET A 193 -15.24 5.82 5.63
N ALA A 194 -15.47 4.89 6.55
CA ALA A 194 -16.63 4.87 7.44
C ALA A 194 -16.63 6.01 8.47
N ASP A 195 -15.47 6.65 8.71
CA ASP A 195 -15.38 7.85 9.53
C ASP A 195 -15.88 9.08 8.74
N SER A 196 -16.70 9.90 9.41
CA SER A 196 -17.43 11.02 8.81
C SER A 196 -16.56 12.21 8.41
N LYS A 197 -15.30 12.29 8.84
CA LYS A 197 -14.37 13.36 8.48
C LYS A 197 -13.26 12.91 7.54
N SER A 198 -13.12 11.61 7.31
CA SER A 198 -11.95 11.07 6.62
C SER A 198 -11.87 11.43 5.14
N VAL A 199 -10.67 11.82 4.70
CA VAL A 199 -10.26 12.04 3.31
C VAL A 199 -8.97 11.28 3.06
N PHE A 200 -8.95 10.38 2.08
CA PHE A 200 -7.77 9.57 1.76
C PHE A 200 -7.13 10.00 0.45
N LEU A 201 -5.81 10.21 0.50
CA LEU A 201 -5.00 10.75 -0.58
C LEU A 201 -3.74 9.90 -0.78
N PHE A 202 -3.23 9.89 -1.99
CA PHE A 202 -1.90 9.43 -2.32
C PHE A 202 -0.99 10.60 -2.64
N PHE A 203 0.22 10.56 -2.12
CA PHE A 203 1.26 11.48 -2.51
C PHE A 203 2.35 10.73 -3.28
N PHE A 204 2.32 10.85 -4.61
CA PHE A 204 3.29 10.19 -5.47
C PHE A 204 4.55 11.04 -5.66
N ILE A 205 5.70 10.38 -5.62
CA ILE A 205 7.01 11.00 -5.80
C ILE A 205 7.68 10.34 -6.99
N GLY A 206 7.79 11.07 -8.09
CA GLY A 206 8.51 10.66 -9.29
C GLY A 206 10.00 10.94 -9.15
N VAL A 207 10.82 9.90 -9.17
CA VAL A 207 12.28 9.99 -9.08
C VAL A 207 12.93 9.47 -10.35
N ASN A 208 13.85 10.25 -10.92
CA ASN A 208 14.73 9.85 -12.02
C ASN A 208 16.19 9.72 -11.53
N GLU A 209 17.13 9.53 -12.44
CA GLU A 209 18.56 9.35 -12.10
C GLU A 209 19.18 10.60 -11.44
N GLU A 210 18.64 11.78 -11.70
CA GLU A 210 19.19 13.05 -11.22
C GLU A 210 18.53 13.51 -9.91
N SER A 211 17.20 13.34 -9.78
CA SER A 211 16.43 13.85 -8.65
C SER A 211 14.94 13.49 -8.68
N ILE A 212 14.17 14.06 -7.74
CA ILE A 212 12.70 14.11 -7.80
C ILE A 212 12.27 15.01 -8.96
N PHE A 213 11.71 14.47 -10.03
CA PHE A 213 11.28 15.29 -11.18
C PHE A 213 9.85 15.83 -11.02
N LYS A 214 9.01 15.15 -10.25
CA LYS A 214 7.63 15.59 -9.96
C LYS A 214 7.11 14.97 -8.66
N THR A 215 6.25 15.71 -7.98
CA THR A 215 5.39 15.23 -6.90
C THR A 215 3.92 15.42 -7.28
N LEU A 216 3.04 14.60 -6.72
CA LEU A 216 1.64 14.57 -7.10
C LEU A 216 0.75 14.20 -5.92
N LEU A 217 -0.11 15.12 -5.48
CA LEU A 217 -1.15 14.82 -4.49
C LEU A 217 -2.47 14.45 -5.19
N CYS A 218 -2.94 13.23 -4.97
CA CYS A 218 -4.05 12.63 -5.71
C CYS A 218 -5.08 12.02 -4.77
N SER A 219 -6.38 12.27 -4.99
CA SER A 219 -7.45 11.56 -4.30
C SER A 219 -7.45 10.07 -4.66
N VAL A 220 -7.77 9.20 -3.70
CA VAL A 220 -8.06 7.78 -3.97
C VAL A 220 -9.19 7.60 -4.99
N TYR A 221 -10.09 8.57 -5.10
CA TYR A 221 -11.23 8.56 -6.02
C TYR A 221 -10.91 9.13 -7.41
N HIS A 222 -9.64 9.43 -7.70
CA HIS A 222 -9.26 9.89 -9.02
C HIS A 222 -9.58 8.81 -10.08
N GLY A 223 -10.28 9.21 -11.15
CA GLY A 223 -10.81 8.28 -12.14
C GLY A 223 -9.75 7.35 -12.74
N LYS A 224 -8.56 7.88 -13.05
CA LYS A 224 -7.47 7.07 -13.60
C LYS A 224 -6.88 6.07 -12.59
N LEU A 225 -6.89 6.38 -11.29
CA LEU A 225 -6.47 5.42 -10.26
C LEU A 225 -7.48 4.29 -10.13
N ILE A 226 -8.78 4.60 -10.12
CA ILE A 226 -9.85 3.60 -10.06
C ILE A 226 -9.73 2.64 -11.26
N ASP A 227 -9.63 3.18 -12.48
CA ASP A 227 -9.55 2.39 -13.72
C ASP A 227 -8.32 1.47 -13.76
N ASN A 228 -7.28 1.81 -13.01
CA ASN A 228 -6.00 1.11 -12.98
C ASN A 228 -5.72 0.40 -11.65
N THR A 229 -6.76 0.23 -10.82
CA THR A 229 -6.68 -0.55 -9.59
C THR A 229 -6.92 -2.03 -9.86
N ILE A 230 -5.95 -2.85 -9.46
CA ILE A 230 -6.02 -4.31 -9.50
C ILE A 230 -6.32 -4.81 -8.10
N LEU A 231 -7.45 -5.51 -7.94
CA LEU A 231 -7.89 -6.05 -6.66
C LEU A 231 -7.40 -7.50 -6.49
N GLN A 232 -6.52 -7.70 -5.51
CA GLN A 232 -5.86 -8.98 -5.21
C GLN A 232 -6.58 -9.70 -4.05
N PHE A 233 -6.91 -10.98 -4.25
CA PHE A 233 -7.48 -11.83 -3.19
C PHE A 233 -6.38 -12.40 -2.27
N HIS A 234 -6.74 -12.72 -1.02
CA HIS A 234 -5.91 -13.56 -0.18
C HIS A 234 -6.16 -15.04 -0.47
N TRP A 235 -5.16 -15.89 -0.16
CA TRP A 235 -5.33 -17.34 -0.12
C TRP A 235 -6.39 -17.73 0.92
N ALA A 236 -6.99 -18.91 0.75
CA ALA A 236 -7.93 -19.51 1.70
C ALA A 236 -7.45 -19.43 3.16
N GLY A 237 -8.38 -19.14 4.08
CA GLY A 237 -8.08 -19.01 5.52
C GLY A 237 -7.92 -17.57 6.03
N ARG A 238 -7.88 -16.55 5.16
CA ARG A 238 -8.04 -15.14 5.57
C ARG A 238 -9.43 -14.64 5.19
N ASN A 239 -10.24 -14.28 6.18
CA ASN A 239 -11.58 -13.74 5.98
C ASN A 239 -11.51 -12.20 5.82
N THR A 240 -10.73 -11.74 4.84
CA THR A 240 -10.60 -10.31 4.50
C THR A 240 -10.76 -10.13 3.00
N ARG A 241 -11.16 -8.94 2.56
CA ARG A 241 -11.48 -8.63 1.16
C ARG A 241 -10.28 -8.60 0.22
N GLY A 242 -9.06 -8.65 0.77
CA GLY A 242 -7.83 -8.57 0.00
C GLY A 242 -7.15 -7.20 0.06
N ALA A 243 -6.40 -6.90 -0.98
CA ALA A 243 -5.68 -5.64 -1.13
C ALA A 243 -5.79 -5.08 -2.55
N ALA A 244 -5.70 -3.77 -2.66
CA ALA A 244 -5.59 -3.06 -3.93
C ALA A 244 -4.11 -2.84 -4.31
N GLN A 245 -3.84 -2.88 -5.60
CA GLN A 245 -2.54 -2.59 -6.19
C GLN A 245 -2.74 -1.74 -7.44
N PHE A 246 -1.87 -0.77 -7.69
CA PHE A 246 -1.96 0.05 -8.90
C PHE A 246 -1.17 -0.55 -10.05
N ASN A 247 -1.66 -0.36 -11.27
CA ASN A 247 -0.83 -0.47 -12.46
C ASN A 247 0.20 0.69 -12.46
N GLY A 248 1.49 0.35 -12.37
CA GLY A 248 2.58 1.32 -12.31
C GLY A 248 2.64 2.26 -13.50
N THR A 249 2.26 1.77 -14.68
CA THR A 249 2.24 2.56 -15.93
C THR A 249 1.28 3.74 -15.83
N ALA A 250 0.13 3.55 -15.19
CA ALA A 250 -0.85 4.62 -15.02
C ALA A 250 -0.31 5.74 -14.12
N ILE A 251 0.45 5.38 -13.08
CA ILE A 251 1.11 6.35 -12.21
C ILE A 251 2.22 7.09 -12.96
N ASP A 252 3.00 6.38 -13.80
CA ASP A 252 4.01 7.00 -14.65
C ASP A 252 3.39 8.04 -15.58
N GLU A 253 2.26 7.73 -16.20
CA GLU A 253 1.54 8.69 -17.04
C GLU A 253 1.03 9.90 -16.24
N MET A 254 0.47 9.70 -15.04
CA MET A 254 0.02 10.79 -14.16
C MET A 254 1.20 11.69 -13.72
N LEU A 255 2.36 11.09 -13.44
CA LEU A 255 3.59 11.82 -13.10
C LEU A 255 4.19 12.55 -14.32
N ASN A 256 3.87 12.17 -15.56
CA ASN A 256 4.35 12.88 -16.75
C ASN A 256 3.35 13.92 -17.30
N GLU A 257 2.14 13.99 -16.73
CA GLU A 257 1.12 14.96 -17.15
C GLU A 257 1.53 16.40 -16.79
N GLN A 258 1.44 17.34 -17.75
CA GLN A 258 1.86 18.73 -17.50
C GLN A 258 0.94 19.49 -16.54
N SER A 259 -0.36 19.17 -16.55
CA SER A 259 -1.37 19.85 -15.75
C SER A 259 -2.32 18.83 -15.16
N PHE A 260 -1.84 18.14 -14.14
CA PHE A 260 -2.67 17.19 -13.41
C PHE A 260 -3.79 17.90 -12.67
N VAL A 261 -4.99 17.33 -12.76
CA VAL A 261 -6.17 17.77 -12.00
C VAL A 261 -6.80 16.55 -11.37
N ASN A 262 -7.21 16.67 -10.10
CA ASN A 262 -7.98 15.64 -9.42
C ASN A 262 -9.38 15.54 -10.03
N ASP A 263 -9.52 14.65 -11.02
CA ASP A 263 -10.81 14.30 -11.62
C ASP A 263 -11.48 13.18 -10.82
N ILE A 264 -12.56 13.51 -10.11
CA ILE A 264 -13.37 12.57 -9.31
C ILE A 264 -14.73 12.41 -9.99
N ASP A 265 -14.93 11.26 -10.62
CA ASP A 265 -16.22 10.85 -11.16
C ASP A 265 -17.03 10.16 -10.07
N THR A 266 -18.12 10.80 -9.63
CA THR A 266 -18.98 10.30 -8.54
C THR A 266 -19.55 8.93 -8.86
N THR A 267 -20.10 8.72 -10.06
CA THR A 267 -20.76 7.45 -10.42
C THR A 267 -19.74 6.32 -10.51
N LYS A 268 -18.56 6.59 -11.07
CA LYS A 268 -17.45 5.63 -11.10
C LYS A 268 -16.98 5.29 -9.69
N SER A 269 -16.85 6.29 -8.82
CA SER A 269 -16.41 6.12 -7.44
C SER A 269 -17.41 5.31 -6.60
N GLU A 270 -18.71 5.58 -6.75
CA GLU A 270 -19.78 4.81 -6.11
C GLU A 270 -19.76 3.35 -6.55
N THR A 271 -19.63 3.11 -7.86
CA THR A 271 -19.54 1.76 -8.42
C THR A 271 -18.34 1.01 -7.87
N PHE A 272 -17.19 1.68 -7.78
CA PHE A 272 -15.97 1.11 -7.23
C PHE A 272 -16.12 0.78 -5.74
N LEU A 273 -16.65 1.69 -4.92
CA LEU A 273 -16.92 1.42 -3.50
C LEU A 273 -17.90 0.26 -3.29
N GLN A 274 -18.94 0.18 -4.13
CA GLN A 274 -19.88 -0.93 -4.10
C GLN A 274 -19.21 -2.26 -4.44
N GLU A 275 -18.30 -2.27 -5.43
CA GLU A 275 -17.49 -3.45 -5.74
C GLU A 275 -16.64 -3.86 -4.53
N LEU A 276 -15.96 -2.91 -3.88
CA LEU A 276 -15.15 -3.18 -2.71
C LEU A 276 -16.00 -3.77 -1.57
N LEU A 277 -17.18 -3.22 -1.28
CA LEU A 277 -18.07 -3.71 -0.23
C LEU A 277 -18.60 -5.14 -0.49
N ASN A 278 -18.84 -5.48 -1.76
CA ASN A 278 -19.43 -6.74 -2.18
C ASN A 278 -18.43 -7.92 -2.27
N ARG A 279 -17.13 -7.64 -2.28
CA ARG A 279 -16.09 -8.67 -2.06
C ARG A 279 -16.22 -9.21 -0.64
#